data_AF-A0A816C2C6-F1
#
_entry.id   AF-A0A816C2C6-F1
#
_cell.length_a   1.000
_cell.length_b   1.000
_cell.length_c   1.000
_cell.angle_alpha   90.00
_cell.angle_beta   90.00
_cell.angle_gamma   90.00
#
_symmetry.space_group_name_H-M   'P 1'
#
loop_
_entity.id
_entity.type
_entity.pdbx_description
1 polymer ?
#
loop_
_entity_poly.entity_id
_entity_poly.type
_entity_poly.pdbx_seq_one_letter_code
_entity_poly.pdbx_strand_id
1 'polypeptide(L)'
;IFLYATEKLQMPLAARRLFDGNGREITHTEDIRPQTDYYVSSGENFKNPLTPIKVQTEYVMNSTWTMKGIKTSAVKPESFTTRTTISKRLAKQIKLNINLMIFENGFGGNDAMNQILIDTVLKEKFEKFLEECTKKIGLTTHAKKAYNYCVDDITSLKTFFESEDNMTKTVHGLLIGPIWISKGERFRPTGAYTFLQIHLRETKEKLKETKLEQKRVRIFSNSKKRKKKNL
;
A
#
# COMPACT_ATOMS: atom_id res chain seq x y z
N ILE A 1 -20.04 -39.91 -2.84
CA ILE A 1 -18.61 -39.53 -2.67
C ILE A 1 -18.48 -38.21 -1.91
N PHE A 2 -19.03 -37.10 -2.43
CA PHE A 2 -18.87 -35.77 -1.82
C PHE A 2 -19.41 -35.65 -0.38
N LEU A 3 -20.57 -36.24 -0.08
CA LEU A 3 -21.15 -36.20 1.28
C LEU A 3 -20.23 -36.90 2.30
N TYR A 4 -19.80 -38.12 1.97
CA TYR A 4 -18.87 -38.91 2.79
C TYR A 4 -17.51 -38.22 2.95
N ALA A 5 -16.98 -37.61 1.89
CA ALA A 5 -15.73 -36.86 1.96
C ALA A 5 -15.85 -35.61 2.84
N THR A 6 -16.98 -34.90 2.79
CA THR A 6 -17.24 -33.71 3.63
C THR A 6 -17.21 -34.08 5.11
N GLU A 7 -17.85 -35.19 5.48
CA GLU A 7 -17.91 -35.68 6.86
C GLU A 7 -16.54 -36.20 7.34
N LYS A 8 -15.87 -37.04 6.53
CA LYS A 8 -14.57 -37.64 6.91
C LYS A 8 -13.44 -36.62 7.00
N LEU A 9 -13.41 -35.62 6.11
CA LEU A 9 -12.40 -34.57 6.11
C LEU A 9 -12.80 -33.36 6.98
N GLN A 10 -13.97 -33.41 7.64
CA GLN A 10 -14.52 -32.35 8.47
C GLN A 10 -14.46 -30.97 7.78
N MET A 11 -14.87 -30.91 6.52
CA MET A 11 -14.80 -29.68 5.74
C MET A 11 -15.85 -28.67 6.24
N PRO A 12 -15.51 -27.37 6.33
CA PRO A 12 -16.44 -26.34 6.78
C PRO A 12 -17.59 -26.08 5.80
N LEU A 13 -17.42 -26.50 4.54
CA LEU A 13 -18.39 -26.39 3.46
C LEU A 13 -18.46 -27.71 2.72
N ALA A 14 -19.65 -28.04 2.20
CA ALA A 14 -19.86 -29.24 1.40
C ALA A 14 -18.84 -29.34 0.25
N ALA A 15 -18.26 -30.52 0.09
CA ALA A 15 -17.41 -30.84 -1.05
C ALA A 15 -18.20 -30.73 -2.37
N ARG A 16 -17.58 -30.13 -3.39
CA ARG A 16 -18.20 -29.90 -4.70
C ARG A 16 -17.38 -30.42 -5.88
N ARG A 17 -16.06 -30.56 -5.72
CA ARG A 17 -15.14 -30.93 -6.81
C ARG A 17 -14.14 -31.98 -6.33
N LEU A 18 -13.77 -32.90 -7.21
CA LEU A 18 -12.83 -34.01 -6.97
C LEU A 18 -11.69 -33.91 -7.99
N PHE A 19 -10.45 -34.06 -7.53
CA PHE A 19 -9.26 -33.96 -8.37
C PHE A 19 -8.32 -35.14 -8.15
N ASP A 20 -7.63 -35.54 -9.22
CA ASP A 20 -6.49 -36.45 -9.19
C ASP A 20 -5.20 -35.73 -8.72
N GLY A 21 -4.14 -36.45 -8.39
CA GLY A 21 -2.83 -35.89 -8.01
C GLY A 21 -2.18 -35.00 -9.08
N ASN A 22 -2.59 -35.16 -10.33
CA ASN A 22 -2.19 -34.31 -11.45
C ASN A 22 -3.06 -33.04 -11.61
N GLY A 23 -4.07 -32.85 -10.76
CA GLY A 23 -4.98 -31.70 -10.80
C GLY A 23 -6.08 -31.76 -11.85
N ARG A 24 -6.31 -32.94 -12.46
CA ARG A 24 -7.44 -33.17 -13.36
C ARG A 24 -8.72 -33.36 -12.55
N GLU A 25 -9.78 -32.66 -12.93
CA GLU A 25 -11.09 -32.81 -12.29
C GLU A 25 -11.75 -34.11 -12.76
N ILE A 26 -12.28 -34.86 -11.79
CA ILE A 26 -12.99 -36.11 -12.03
C ILE A 26 -14.48 -35.84 -11.93
N THR A 27 -15.18 -35.97 -13.05
CA THR A 27 -16.63 -35.77 -13.14
C THR A 27 -17.41 -37.07 -13.05
N HIS A 28 -16.81 -38.18 -13.50
CA HIS A 28 -17.45 -39.49 -13.53
C HIS A 28 -16.85 -40.42 -12.49
N THR A 29 -17.70 -41.24 -11.87
CA THR A 29 -17.29 -42.23 -10.86
C THR A 29 -16.46 -43.36 -11.43
N GLU A 30 -16.51 -43.57 -12.75
CA GLU A 30 -15.78 -44.61 -13.49
C GLU A 30 -14.28 -44.31 -13.57
N ASP A 31 -13.89 -43.04 -13.49
CA ASP A 31 -12.49 -42.60 -13.55
C ASP A 31 -11.74 -42.81 -12.22
N ILE A 32 -12.43 -43.32 -11.20
CA ILE A 32 -11.88 -43.54 -9.86
C ILE A 32 -11.23 -44.92 -9.80
N ARG A 33 -9.90 -44.90 -9.72
CA ARG A 33 -9.06 -46.08 -9.56
C ARG A 33 -8.84 -46.39 -8.07
N PRO A 34 -8.94 -47.66 -7.65
CA PRO A 34 -8.56 -48.08 -6.30
C PRO A 34 -7.10 -47.74 -6.00
N GLN A 35 -6.78 -47.48 -4.72
CA GLN A 35 -5.42 -47.18 -4.22
C GLN A 35 -4.75 -45.93 -4.82
N THR A 36 -5.53 -44.98 -5.34
CA THR A 36 -5.01 -43.67 -5.79
C THR A 36 -5.46 -42.58 -4.83
N ASP A 37 -4.58 -41.61 -4.57
CA ASP A 37 -4.89 -40.45 -3.74
C ASP A 37 -5.74 -39.43 -4.50
N TYR A 38 -6.87 -39.05 -3.92
CA TYR A 38 -7.78 -38.06 -4.49
C TYR A 38 -7.92 -36.85 -3.58
N TYR A 39 -8.07 -35.69 -4.20
CA TYR A 39 -8.16 -34.40 -3.51
C TYR A 39 -9.54 -33.80 -3.70
N VAL A 40 -10.13 -33.34 -2.59
CA VAL A 40 -11.50 -32.84 -2.55
C VAL A 40 -11.52 -31.35 -2.22
N SER A 41 -12.40 -30.59 -2.90
CA SER A 41 -12.53 -29.14 -2.73
C SER A 41 -13.99 -28.71 -2.61
N SER A 42 -14.27 -27.67 -1.84
CA SER A 42 -15.61 -27.06 -1.69
C SER A 42 -15.99 -26.14 -2.87
N GLY A 43 -15.17 -26.06 -3.92
CA GLY A 43 -15.43 -25.29 -5.14
C GLY A 43 -14.21 -24.57 -5.72
N GLU A 44 -13.12 -24.46 -4.95
CA GLU A 44 -11.84 -23.92 -5.43
C GLU A 44 -11.17 -24.87 -6.43
N ASN A 45 -10.32 -24.31 -7.30
CA ASN A 45 -9.46 -25.11 -8.19
C ASN A 45 -8.41 -25.89 -7.41
N PHE A 46 -7.94 -27.00 -7.99
CA PHE A 46 -6.89 -27.83 -7.42
C PHE A 46 -5.61 -27.03 -7.11
N LYS A 47 -5.13 -27.17 -5.87
CA LYS A 47 -3.84 -26.65 -5.41
C LYS A 47 -2.98 -27.84 -5.02
N ASN A 48 -1.87 -28.05 -5.72
CA ASN A 48 -0.99 -29.18 -5.43
C ASN A 48 -0.30 -28.96 -4.06
N PRO A 49 -0.48 -29.87 -3.07
CA PRO A 49 0.07 -29.72 -1.73
C PRO A 49 1.61 -29.70 -1.67
N LEU A 50 2.28 -30.19 -2.71
CA LEU A 50 3.75 -30.21 -2.80
C LEU A 50 4.34 -28.90 -3.34
N THR A 51 3.52 -28.05 -3.96
CA THR A 51 4.00 -26.76 -4.49
C THR A 51 4.54 -25.81 -3.42
N PRO A 52 3.88 -25.58 -2.26
CA PRO A 52 4.45 -24.71 -1.23
C PRO A 52 5.75 -25.28 -0.65
N ILE A 53 5.85 -26.61 -0.53
CA ILE A 53 7.03 -27.29 0.02
C ILE A 53 8.23 -27.09 -0.90
N LYS A 54 8.07 -27.33 -2.21
CA LYS A 54 9.15 -27.12 -3.20
C LYS A 54 9.64 -25.68 -3.20
N VAL A 55 8.71 -24.72 -3.23
CA VAL A 55 9.03 -23.29 -3.20
C VAL A 55 9.75 -22.91 -1.91
N GLN A 56 9.31 -23.41 -0.76
CA GLN A 56 9.96 -23.16 0.52
C GLN A 56 11.36 -23.77 0.56
N THR A 57 11.54 -25.00 0.07
CA THR A 57 12.86 -25.65 0.00
C THR A 57 13.80 -24.89 -0.92
N GLU A 58 13.35 -24.44 -2.09
CA GLU A 58 14.15 -23.61 -2.99
C GLU A 58 14.51 -22.26 -2.34
N TYR A 59 13.58 -21.64 -1.62
CA TYR A 59 13.82 -20.38 -0.92
C TYR A 59 14.87 -20.51 0.18
N VAL A 60 14.80 -21.60 0.97
CA VAL A 60 15.78 -21.90 2.02
C VAL A 60 17.15 -22.22 1.42
N MET A 61 17.19 -23.08 0.40
CA MET A 61 18.43 -23.44 -0.31
C MET A 61 19.11 -22.22 -0.96
N ASN A 62 18.32 -21.26 -1.43
CA ASN A 62 18.82 -20.03 -2.05
C ASN A 62 19.09 -18.90 -1.06
N SER A 63 18.96 -19.14 0.24
CA SER A 63 19.28 -18.16 1.29
C SER A 63 20.71 -18.34 1.79
N THR A 64 21.46 -17.25 1.92
CA THR A 64 22.86 -17.29 2.39
C THR A 64 23.01 -16.53 3.71
N TRP A 65 23.66 -17.14 4.69
CA TRP A 65 23.94 -16.47 5.96
C TRP A 65 25.09 -15.47 5.80
N THR A 66 24.90 -14.25 6.27
CA THR A 66 25.96 -13.23 6.34
C THR A 66 26.13 -12.77 7.78
N MET A 67 27.27 -12.13 8.09
CA MET A 67 27.55 -11.58 9.43
C MET A 67 26.49 -10.56 9.94
N LYS A 68 25.60 -10.07 9.06
CA LYS A 68 24.49 -9.16 9.40
C LYS A 68 23.11 -9.84 9.40
N GLY A 69 23.05 -11.16 9.23
CA GLY A 69 21.82 -11.96 9.18
C GLY A 69 21.63 -12.77 7.90
N ILE A 70 20.46 -13.41 7.80
CA ILE A 70 20.08 -14.25 6.66
C ILE A 70 19.74 -13.36 5.46
N LYS A 71 20.47 -13.56 4.36
CA LYS A 71 20.20 -12.89 3.09
C LYS A 71 19.40 -13.85 2.21
N THR A 72 18.11 -13.60 2.10
CA THR A 72 17.23 -14.35 1.20
C THR A 72 17.44 -13.89 -0.25
N SER A 73 17.32 -14.81 -1.21
CA SER A 73 17.48 -14.47 -2.63
C SER A 73 16.37 -13.52 -3.11
N ALA A 74 16.70 -12.63 -4.06
CA ALA A 74 15.79 -11.58 -4.56
C ALA A 74 14.59 -12.10 -5.36
N VAL A 75 14.59 -13.38 -5.72
CA VAL A 75 13.44 -14.05 -6.35
C VAL A 75 12.45 -14.36 -5.23
N LYS A 76 11.53 -13.43 -4.99
CA LYS A 76 10.33 -13.74 -4.22
C LYS A 76 9.53 -14.75 -5.04
N PRO A 77 9.17 -15.92 -4.50
CA PRO A 77 8.26 -16.81 -5.20
C PRO A 77 6.94 -16.08 -5.44
N GLU A 78 6.49 -16.03 -6.69
CA GLU A 78 5.22 -15.43 -7.10
C GLU A 78 4.02 -16.02 -6.35
N SER A 79 4.18 -17.22 -5.78
CA SER A 79 3.14 -18.00 -5.10
C SER A 79 2.78 -17.55 -3.69
N PHE A 80 3.53 -16.63 -3.05
CA PHE A 80 3.25 -16.21 -1.67
C PHE A 80 2.63 -14.82 -1.53
N THR A 81 2.49 -14.05 -2.61
CA THR A 81 1.69 -12.84 -2.57
C THR A 81 0.24 -13.17 -2.91
N THR A 82 -0.54 -13.60 -1.93
CA THR A 82 -1.99 -13.39 -2.02
C THR A 82 -2.20 -11.90 -2.15
N ARG A 83 -2.49 -11.41 -3.36
CA ARG A 83 -3.00 -10.05 -3.52
C ARG A 83 -4.28 -10.00 -2.71
N THR A 84 -4.24 -9.33 -1.56
CA THR A 84 -5.40 -9.09 -0.72
C THR A 84 -6.36 -8.19 -1.49
N THR A 85 -7.16 -8.83 -2.35
CA THR A 85 -8.19 -8.16 -3.13
C THR A 85 -9.38 -7.99 -2.21
N ILE A 86 -9.53 -6.78 -1.67
CA ILE A 86 -10.73 -6.37 -0.95
C ILE A 86 -11.93 -6.60 -1.87
N SER A 87 -12.97 -7.24 -1.35
CA SER A 87 -14.20 -7.47 -2.13
C SER A 87 -14.81 -6.14 -2.53
N LYS A 88 -15.42 -6.05 -3.73
CA LYS A 88 -16.05 -4.80 -4.20
C LYS A 88 -17.08 -4.24 -3.20
N ARG A 89 -17.76 -5.14 -2.46
CA ARG A 89 -18.70 -4.77 -1.40
C ARG A 89 -17.99 -4.15 -0.19
N LEU A 90 -16.88 -4.75 0.25
CA LEU A 90 -16.06 -4.21 1.33
C LEU A 90 -15.37 -2.90 0.92
N ALA A 91 -14.87 -2.79 -0.32
CA ALA A 91 -14.30 -1.57 -0.87
C ALA A 91 -15.30 -0.41 -0.90
N LYS A 92 -16.57 -0.68 -1.23
CA LYS A 92 -17.65 0.33 -1.17
C LYS A 92 -18.01 0.75 0.26
N GLN A 93 -17.77 -0.11 1.24
CA GLN A 93 -18.09 0.14 2.64
C GLN A 93 -16.92 0.77 3.42
N ILE A 94 -15.69 0.61 2.91
CA ILE A 94 -14.53 1.37 3.37
C ILE A 94 -14.73 2.81 2.91
N LYS A 95 -15.00 3.70 3.87
CA LYS A 95 -14.92 5.15 3.64
C LYS A 95 -13.51 5.45 3.13
N LEU A 96 -13.42 6.07 1.95
CA LEU A 96 -12.15 6.56 1.42
C LEU A 96 -11.74 7.77 2.24
N ASN A 97 -11.12 7.50 3.39
CA ASN A 97 -10.60 8.56 4.24
C ASN A 97 -9.33 9.09 3.58
N ILE A 98 -9.42 10.32 3.09
CA ILE A 98 -8.28 10.99 2.49
C ILE A 98 -7.54 11.70 3.62
N ASN A 99 -6.25 11.41 3.78
CA ASN A 99 -5.41 12.19 4.69
C ASN A 99 -5.06 13.51 4.01
N LEU A 100 -5.40 14.62 4.64
CA LEU A 100 -5.06 15.96 4.17
C LEU A 100 -4.05 16.60 5.12
N MET A 101 -3.01 17.23 4.57
CA MET A 101 -2.04 18.01 5.33
C MET A 101 -2.48 19.47 5.43
N ILE A 102 -2.51 20.00 6.65
CA ILE A 102 -3.07 21.33 6.92
C ILE A 102 -2.15 22.13 7.83
N PHE A 103 -2.00 23.42 7.49
CA PHE A 103 -1.23 24.40 8.23
C PHE A 103 -2.06 25.63 8.57
N GLU A 104 -1.72 26.28 9.68
CA GLU A 104 -2.16 27.66 9.93
C GLU A 104 -1.43 28.63 8.99
N ASN A 105 -2.13 29.67 8.53
CA ASN A 105 -1.55 30.72 7.70
C ASN A 105 -0.29 31.34 8.33
N GLY A 106 0.84 31.27 7.63
CA GLY A 106 2.13 31.80 8.08
C GLY A 106 3.05 30.78 8.75
N PHE A 107 2.55 29.58 9.06
CA PHE A 107 3.35 28.47 9.60
C PHE A 107 3.53 27.36 8.56
N GLY A 108 4.66 26.65 8.62
CA GLY A 108 4.97 25.56 7.69
C GLY A 108 6.05 24.60 8.19
N GLY A 109 6.34 24.65 9.50
CA GLY A 109 7.26 23.71 10.14
C GLY A 109 6.58 22.37 10.45
N ASN A 110 7.39 21.34 10.71
CA ASN A 110 6.91 19.99 11.03
C ASN A 110 6.00 19.97 12.27
N ASP A 111 6.26 20.83 13.25
CA ASP A 111 5.46 20.95 14.48
C ASP A 111 4.07 21.57 14.24
N ALA A 112 3.88 22.27 13.13
CA ALA A 112 2.61 22.89 12.74
C ALA A 112 1.81 22.03 11.74
N MET A 113 2.30 20.83 11.42
CA MET A 113 1.67 19.93 10.45
C MET A 113 0.50 19.19 11.10
N ASN A 114 -0.73 19.58 10.75
CA ASN A 114 -1.93 18.89 11.17
C ASN A 114 -2.42 17.95 10.07
N GLN A 115 -2.88 16.76 10.45
CA GLN A 115 -3.51 15.80 9.53
C GLN A 115 -4.99 15.70 9.82
N ILE A 116 -5.81 15.82 8.78
CA ILE A 116 -7.26 15.62 8.85
C ILE A 116 -7.66 14.48 7.92
N LEU A 117 -8.48 13.58 8.45
CA LEU A 117 -9.14 12.54 7.67
C LEU A 117 -10.41 13.13 7.06
N ILE A 118 -10.44 13.26 5.74
CA ILE A 118 -11.60 13.76 5.01
C ILE A 118 -12.50 12.59 4.62
N ASP A 119 -13.70 12.56 5.20
CA ASP A 119 -14.82 11.71 4.81
C ASP A 119 -15.50 12.26 3.53
N THR A 120 -16.24 11.40 2.81
CA THR A 120 -17.01 11.77 1.61
C THR A 120 -18.01 12.91 1.86
N VAL A 121 -18.55 13.02 3.07
CA VAL A 121 -19.48 14.10 3.49
C VAL A 121 -18.77 15.46 3.56
N LEU A 122 -17.51 15.48 3.96
CA LEU A 122 -16.69 16.71 4.06
C LEU A 122 -16.24 17.19 2.67
N LYS A 123 -16.10 16.28 1.72
CA LYS A 123 -15.82 16.62 0.31
C LYS A 123 -16.98 17.40 -0.33
N GLU A 124 -18.21 17.19 0.13
CA GLU A 124 -19.41 17.86 -0.40
C GLU A 124 -19.70 19.20 0.28
N LYS A 125 -19.37 19.35 1.57
CA LYS A 125 -19.66 20.56 2.36
C LYS A 125 -18.37 21.22 2.85
N PHE A 126 -17.89 22.20 2.07
CA PHE A 126 -16.65 22.93 2.37
C PHE A 126 -16.69 23.71 3.70
N GLU A 127 -17.86 24.25 4.09
CA GLU A 127 -18.02 24.95 5.36
C GLU A 127 -17.74 24.05 6.57
N LYS A 128 -18.28 22.82 6.55
CA LYS A 128 -18.01 21.82 7.60
C LYS A 128 -16.54 21.42 7.65
N PHE A 129 -15.89 21.37 6.51
CA PHE A 129 -14.45 21.14 6.44
C PHE A 129 -13.66 22.27 7.13
N LEU A 130 -14.00 23.54 6.90
CA LEU A 130 -13.36 24.67 7.58
C LEU A 130 -13.61 24.66 9.09
N GLU A 131 -14.78 24.25 9.55
CA GLU A 131 -15.08 24.08 10.98
C GLU A 131 -14.20 22.98 11.62
N GLU A 132 -14.05 21.83 10.97
CA GLU A 132 -13.17 20.76 11.46
C GLU A 132 -11.71 21.20 11.49
N CYS A 133 -11.27 21.94 10.47
CA CYS A 133 -9.96 22.54 10.43
C CYS A 133 -9.73 23.52 11.58
N THR A 134 -10.73 24.35 11.88
CA THR A 134 -10.71 25.30 13.01
C THR A 134 -10.51 24.56 14.33
N LYS A 135 -11.22 23.45 14.53
CA LYS A 135 -11.09 22.60 15.73
C LYS A 135 -9.73 21.92 15.83
N LYS A 136 -9.20 21.43 14.70
CA LYS A 136 -7.92 20.70 14.66
C LYS A 136 -6.70 21.59 14.85
N ILE A 137 -6.71 22.78 14.25
CA ILE A 137 -5.63 23.75 14.40
C ILE A 137 -5.75 24.51 15.74
N GLY A 138 -6.96 24.58 16.32
CA GLY A 138 -7.20 25.33 17.55
C GLY A 138 -7.25 26.85 17.32
N LEU A 139 -7.83 27.27 16.18
CA LEU A 139 -7.92 28.68 15.84
C LEU A 139 -8.89 29.39 16.79
N THR A 140 -8.50 30.58 17.27
CA THR A 140 -9.33 31.43 18.13
C THR A 140 -10.60 31.95 17.44
N THR A 141 -10.57 32.05 16.10
CA THR A 141 -11.69 32.46 15.27
C THR A 141 -11.91 31.44 14.15
N HIS A 142 -13.11 31.42 13.59
CA HIS A 142 -13.48 30.43 12.57
C HIS A 142 -12.69 30.67 11.28
N ALA A 143 -12.20 29.58 10.69
CA ALA A 143 -11.55 29.61 9.39
C ALA A 143 -12.53 30.08 8.30
N LYS A 144 -12.08 30.98 7.44
CA LYS A 144 -12.89 31.55 6.35
C LYS A 144 -12.35 31.22 4.97
N LYS A 145 -11.04 31.06 4.85
CA LYS A 145 -10.36 30.83 3.57
C LYS A 145 -9.33 29.72 3.68
N ALA A 146 -9.15 28.99 2.58
CA ALA A 146 -8.09 28.01 2.43
C ALA A 146 -7.29 28.34 1.16
N TYR A 147 -5.97 28.18 1.24
CA TYR A 147 -5.03 28.53 0.19
C TYR A 147 -4.20 27.31 -0.20
N ASN A 148 -3.90 27.18 -1.49
CA ASN A 148 -2.87 26.27 -1.97
C ASN A 148 -1.47 26.91 -1.84
N TYR A 149 -0.40 26.12 -2.03
CA TYR A 149 0.98 26.65 -2.09
C TYR A 149 1.18 27.68 -3.22
N CYS A 150 0.34 27.65 -4.26
CA CYS A 150 0.30 28.63 -5.36
C CYS A 150 -0.44 29.92 -5.04
N VAL A 151 -0.89 30.14 -3.78
CA VAL A 151 -1.65 31.34 -3.36
C VAL A 151 -3.10 31.37 -3.88
N ASP A 152 -3.54 30.34 -4.61
CA ASP A 152 -4.90 30.25 -5.10
C ASP A 152 -5.91 29.95 -3.96
N ASP A 153 -7.01 30.71 -3.95
CA ASP A 153 -8.14 30.52 -3.03
C ASP A 153 -8.86 29.21 -3.38
N ILE A 154 -8.91 28.26 -2.44
CA ILE A 154 -9.62 26.99 -2.62
C ILE A 154 -11.09 27.20 -2.26
N THR A 155 -11.94 27.25 -3.28
CA THR A 155 -13.40 27.38 -3.13
C THR A 155 -14.12 26.04 -3.06
N SER A 156 -13.49 24.95 -3.53
CA SER A 156 -14.06 23.61 -3.53
C SER A 156 -12.98 22.55 -3.41
N LEU A 157 -13.21 21.55 -2.55
CA LEU A 157 -12.28 20.42 -2.39
C LEU A 157 -12.22 19.53 -3.64
N LYS A 158 -13.28 19.52 -4.48
CA LYS A 158 -13.31 18.70 -5.71
C LYS A 158 -12.21 19.10 -6.69
N THR A 159 -12.09 20.40 -6.99
CA THR A 159 -11.05 20.93 -7.89
C THR A 159 -9.66 20.74 -7.30
N PHE A 160 -9.51 20.86 -5.98
CA PHE A 160 -8.24 20.63 -5.29
C PHE A 160 -7.75 19.17 -5.35
N PHE A 161 -8.67 18.20 -5.31
CA PHE A 161 -8.32 16.78 -5.41
C PHE A 161 -8.06 16.31 -6.84
N GLU A 162 -8.49 17.06 -7.85
CA GLU A 162 -8.29 16.71 -9.26
C GLU A 162 -6.89 17.06 -9.78
N SER A 163 -6.18 18.00 -9.12
CA SER A 163 -4.81 18.35 -9.49
C SER A 163 -3.79 17.34 -8.94
N GLU A 164 -3.06 16.67 -9.84
CA GLU A 164 -2.03 15.68 -9.50
C GLU A 164 -0.87 16.25 -8.68
N ASP A 165 -0.59 17.55 -8.81
CA ASP A 165 0.52 18.24 -8.14
C ASP A 165 0.36 18.27 -6.61
N ASN A 166 -0.87 18.12 -6.11
CA ASN A 166 -1.15 18.14 -4.67
C ASN A 166 -0.87 16.79 -4.00
N MET A 167 -0.38 15.77 -4.70
CA MET A 167 -0.28 14.41 -4.13
C MET A 167 1.10 14.14 -3.53
N THR A 168 1.22 14.09 -2.20
CA THR A 168 2.45 13.63 -1.52
C THR A 168 2.32 12.18 -1.06
N LYS A 169 3.05 11.27 -1.70
CA LYS A 169 3.07 9.86 -1.28
C LYS A 169 3.89 9.72 0.00
N THR A 170 3.23 9.38 1.11
CA THR A 170 3.89 9.04 2.39
C THR A 170 3.70 7.56 2.72
N VAL A 171 4.53 7.06 3.64
CA VAL A 171 4.64 5.63 4.00
C VAL A 171 3.31 5.04 4.54
N HIS A 172 2.42 5.88 5.10
CA HIS A 172 1.17 5.46 5.73
C HIS A 172 -0.10 5.71 4.89
N GLY A 173 0.04 6.14 3.63
CA GLY A 173 -1.11 6.33 2.74
C GLY A 173 -0.95 7.49 1.78
N LEU A 174 -2.05 7.77 1.07
CA LEU A 174 -2.15 8.91 0.17
C LEU A 174 -2.39 10.17 0.99
N LEU A 175 -1.33 10.98 1.17
CA LEU A 175 -1.43 12.29 1.82
C LEU A 175 -1.59 13.33 0.72
N ILE A 176 -2.69 14.06 0.79
CA ILE A 176 -2.99 15.11 -0.18
C ILE A 176 -2.60 16.43 0.45
N GLY A 177 -1.75 17.14 -0.28
CA GLY A 177 -1.51 18.57 -0.36
C GLY A 177 -1.26 19.28 0.95
N PRO A 178 -0.25 20.16 1.04
CA PRO A 178 -0.28 21.16 2.10
C PRO A 178 -1.35 22.21 1.78
N ILE A 179 -2.35 22.35 2.66
CA ILE A 179 -3.34 23.43 2.61
C ILE A 179 -3.07 24.43 3.74
N TRP A 180 -3.08 25.73 3.43
CA TRP A 180 -3.00 26.78 4.45
C TRP A 180 -4.36 27.38 4.74
N ILE A 181 -4.70 27.46 6.02
CA ILE A 181 -6.01 27.92 6.46
C ILE A 181 -5.89 29.28 7.12
N SER A 182 -6.77 30.18 6.70
CA SER A 182 -6.80 31.58 7.13
C SER A 182 -8.14 31.94 7.76
N LYS A 183 -8.06 32.82 8.77
CA LYS A 183 -9.19 33.45 9.46
C LYS A 183 -9.90 34.53 8.60
N GLY A 184 -9.44 34.74 7.37
CA GLY A 184 -9.85 35.82 6.46
C GLY A 184 -8.72 36.81 6.14
N GLU A 185 -7.51 36.56 6.67
CA GLU A 185 -6.29 37.28 6.33
C GLU A 185 -5.77 36.87 4.94
N ARG A 186 -4.95 37.74 4.34
CA ARG A 186 -4.21 37.42 3.11
C ARG A 186 -3.22 36.28 3.37
N PHE A 187 -2.94 35.50 2.34
CA PHE A 187 -1.97 34.42 2.38
C PHE A 187 -0.57 34.94 2.78
N ARG A 188 0.05 34.27 3.75
CA ARG A 188 1.41 34.57 4.20
C ARG A 188 2.38 33.53 3.61
N PRO A 189 3.28 33.94 2.69
CA PRO A 189 4.15 33.00 1.98
C PRO A 189 5.24 32.38 2.87
N THR A 190 5.47 32.91 4.08
CA THR A 190 6.47 32.39 5.03
C THR A 190 6.21 30.91 5.37
N GLY A 191 4.95 30.52 5.54
CA GLY A 191 4.58 29.14 5.82
C GLY A 191 4.90 28.21 4.65
N ALA A 192 4.43 28.56 3.45
CA ALA A 192 4.72 27.76 2.25
C ALA A 192 6.22 27.70 1.92
N TYR A 193 6.95 28.80 2.11
CA TYR A 193 8.39 28.82 1.88
C TYR A 193 9.14 27.88 2.83
N THR A 194 8.82 27.92 4.12
CA THR A 194 9.47 27.04 5.11
C THR A 194 9.16 25.57 4.83
N PHE A 195 7.91 25.24 4.48
CA PHE A 195 7.50 23.90 4.06
C PHE A 195 8.30 23.42 2.85
N LEU A 196 8.37 24.22 1.78
CA LEU A 196 9.10 23.89 0.56
C LEU A 196 10.59 23.71 0.83
N GLN A 197 11.20 24.54 1.70
CA GLN A 197 12.60 24.40 2.07
C GLN A 197 12.89 23.08 2.80
N ILE A 198 12.01 22.68 3.74
CA ILE A 198 12.14 21.42 4.47
C ILE A 198 12.03 20.25 3.48
N HIS A 199 10.99 20.24 2.64
CA HIS A 199 10.78 19.17 1.68
C HIS A 199 11.92 19.08 0.65
N LEU A 200 12.46 20.22 0.21
CA LEU A 200 13.63 20.29 -0.67
C LEU A 200 14.88 19.71 0.00
N ARG A 201 15.06 19.92 1.31
CA ARG A 201 16.17 19.31 2.08
C ARG A 201 16.01 17.79 2.14
N GLU A 202 14.83 17.30 2.50
CA GLU A 202 14.53 15.87 2.59
C GLU A 202 14.71 15.15 1.25
N THR A 203 14.22 15.74 0.16
CA THR A 203 14.38 15.16 -1.19
C THR A 203 15.85 15.12 -1.61
N LYS A 204 16.64 16.16 -1.28
CA LYS A 204 18.10 16.15 -1.51
C LYS A 204 18.80 15.05 -0.71
N GLU A 205 18.40 14.80 0.54
CA GLU A 205 18.97 13.74 1.37
C GLU A 205 18.64 12.36 0.80
N LYS A 206 17.36 12.09 0.49
CA LYS A 206 16.93 10.84 -0.18
C LYS A 206 17.68 10.61 -1.50
N LEU A 207 17.90 11.66 -2.28
CA LEU A 207 18.66 11.59 -3.52
C LEU A 207 20.13 11.24 -3.28
N LYS A 208 20.76 11.80 -2.24
CA LYS A 208 22.13 11.44 -1.84
C LYS A 208 22.23 9.96 -1.45
N GLU A 209 21.30 9.49 -0.61
CA GLU A 209 21.23 8.09 -0.18
C GLU A 209 21.05 7.14 -1.36
N THR A 210 20.08 7.44 -2.24
CA THR A 210 19.81 6.65 -3.45
C THR A 210 21.02 6.57 -4.37
N LYS A 211 21.74 7.69 -4.57
CA LYS A 211 22.99 7.69 -5.36
C LYS A 211 24.06 6.83 -4.72
N LEU A 212 24.16 6.82 -3.40
CA LEU A 212 25.13 6.02 -2.65
C LEU A 212 24.80 4.52 -2.75
N GLU A 213 23.53 4.15 -2.65
CA GLU A 213 23.05 2.79 -2.88
C GLU A 213 23.31 2.34 -4.32
N GLN A 214 23.02 3.18 -5.31
CA GLN A 214 23.28 2.89 -6.71
C GLN A 214 24.78 2.60 -6.97
N LYS A 215 25.68 3.38 -6.34
CA LYS A 215 27.13 3.12 -6.41
C LYS A 215 27.49 1.77 -5.80
N ARG A 216 26.95 1.43 -4.62
CA ARG A 216 27.18 0.13 -3.95
C ARG A 216 26.74 -1.05 -4.82
N VAL A 217 25.55 -0.95 -5.43
CA VAL A 217 25.01 -1.98 -6.34
C VAL A 217 25.91 -2.15 -7.57
N ARG A 218 26.38 -1.04 -8.17
CA ARG A 218 27.32 -1.10 -9.31
C ARG A 218 28.62 -1.82 -8.94
N ILE A 219 29.24 -1.49 -7.80
CA ILE A 219 30.47 -2.15 -7.32
C ILE A 219 30.24 -3.66 -7.15
N PHE A 220 29.14 -4.06 -6.51
CA PHE A 220 28.79 -5.46 -6.30
C PHE A 220 28.53 -6.22 -7.63
N SER A 221 27.90 -5.55 -8.61
CA SER A 221 27.68 -6.16 -9.94
C SER A 221 28.99 -6.39 -10.70
N ASN A 222 29.94 -5.46 -10.60
CA ASN A 222 31.26 -5.57 -11.23
C ASN A 222 32.13 -6.64 -10.56
N SER A 223 32.06 -6.80 -9.23
CA SER A 223 32.79 -7.86 -8.53
C SER A 223 32.28 -9.25 -8.90
N LYS A 224 30.96 -9.43 -9.08
CA LYS A 224 30.38 -10.68 -9.61
C LYS A 224 30.82 -10.99 -11.04
N LYS A 225 30.87 -9.98 -11.92
CA LYS A 225 31.35 -10.16 -13.31
C LYS A 225 32.83 -10.59 -13.35
N ARG A 226 33.68 -10.05 -12.48
CA ARG A 226 35.09 -10.45 -12.37
C ARG A 226 35.24 -11.90 -11.89
N LYS A 227 34.45 -12.34 -10.90
CA LYS A 227 34.47 -13.74 -10.44
C LYS A 227 34.02 -14.75 -11.51
N LYS A 228 33.08 -14.38 -12.39
CA LYS A 228 32.64 -15.22 -13.51
C LYS A 228 33.62 -15.32 -14.69
N LYS A 229 34.59 -14.40 -14.81
CA LYS A 229 35.63 -14.45 -15.86
C LYS A 229 36.86 -15.26 -15.47
N ASN A 230 36.99 -15.60 -14.19
CA ASN A 230 38.12 -16.33 -13.63
C ASN A 230 37.78 -17.79 -13.28
N LEU A 231 36.59 -18.25 -13.69
CA LEU A 231 36.23 -19.66 -13.87
C LEU A 231 36.10 -19.90 -15.38
#